data_AF-A0A382NN84-F1
#
_entry.id   AF-A0A382NN84-F1
#
_cell.length_a   1.000
_cell.length_b   1.000
_cell.length_c   1.000
_cell.angle_alpha   90.00
_cell.angle_beta   90.00
_cell.angle_gamma   90.00
#
_symmetry.space_group_name_H-M   'P 1'
#
loop_
_entity.id
_entity.type
_entity.pdbx_description
1 polymer ?
#
loop_
_entity_poly.entity_id
_entity_poly.type
_entity_poly.pdbx_seq_one_letter_code
_entity_poly.pdbx_strand_id
1 'polypeptide(L)'
;MASRAFRFDHKFILSDKEHLASDCIHAIIKNVLNYLKVDFDSIVEFGCGNGHNLEYIKDLNLFSNIYGCDFSESAVSIVKDKGFGSFIFDMKSPSSQKLKELNLNKEKTIFFTSGSMEQLGHSWSPFFAFLESSKV
;
A
#
# COMPACT_ATOMS: atom_id res chain seq x y z
N MET A 1 -3.40 -18.02 -24.19
CA MET A 1 -3.94 -17.75 -22.84
C MET A 1 -5.40 -17.35 -22.98
N ALA A 2 -6.26 -17.68 -22.00
CA ALA A 2 -7.66 -17.28 -22.04
C ALA A 2 -7.79 -15.78 -21.71
N SER A 3 -8.51 -15.03 -22.54
CA SER A 3 -8.75 -13.60 -22.30
C SER A 3 -9.62 -13.40 -21.05
N ARG A 4 -9.27 -12.41 -20.22
CA ARG A 4 -10.04 -11.98 -19.04
C ARG A 4 -10.76 -10.67 -19.33
N ALA A 5 -11.92 -10.48 -18.70
CA ALA A 5 -12.70 -9.25 -18.80
C ALA A 5 -12.22 -8.22 -17.77
N PHE A 6 -12.01 -6.99 -18.21
CA PHE A 6 -11.66 -5.83 -17.39
C PHE A 6 -12.62 -4.67 -17.67
N ARG A 7 -12.74 -3.72 -16.75
CA ARG A 7 -13.54 -2.50 -16.95
C ARG A 7 -12.64 -1.31 -17.24
N PHE A 8 -12.86 -0.61 -18.35
CA PHE A 8 -12.15 0.59 -18.75
C PHE A 8 -13.10 1.54 -19.46
N ASP A 9 -13.07 2.83 -19.11
CA ASP A 9 -13.95 3.86 -19.70
C ASP A 9 -15.43 3.43 -19.74
N HIS A 10 -15.93 2.96 -18.58
CA HIS A 10 -17.28 2.42 -18.40
C HIS A 10 -17.68 1.22 -19.28
N LYS A 11 -16.74 0.65 -20.05
CA LYS A 11 -16.95 -0.51 -20.92
C LYS A 11 -16.17 -1.72 -20.42
N PHE A 12 -16.62 -2.90 -20.82
CA PHE A 12 -15.82 -4.12 -20.65
C PHE A 12 -14.87 -4.28 -21.83
N ILE A 13 -13.60 -4.56 -21.54
CA ILE A 13 -12.57 -4.92 -22.50
C ILE A 13 -12.10 -6.34 -22.21
N LEU A 14 -11.68 -7.05 -23.26
CA LEU A 14 -11.01 -8.33 -23.11
C LEU A 14 -9.50 -8.10 -23.25
N SER A 15 -8.72 -8.73 -22.38
CA SER A 15 -7.26 -8.70 -22.45
C SER A 15 -6.71 -10.09 -22.18
N ASP A 16 -5.65 -10.46 -22.91
CA ASP A 16 -4.87 -11.66 -22.68
C ASP A 16 -3.80 -11.47 -21.59
N LYS A 17 -3.60 -10.24 -21.12
CA LYS A 17 -2.71 -9.94 -19.98
C LYS A 17 -3.34 -10.39 -18.67
N GLU A 18 -2.72 -11.39 -18.06
CA GLU A 18 -3.20 -12.00 -16.82
C GLU A 18 -3.30 -11.02 -15.64
N HIS A 19 -2.33 -10.10 -15.55
CA HIS A 19 -2.10 -9.20 -14.42
C HIS A 19 -2.37 -7.72 -14.76
N LEU A 20 -3.19 -7.44 -15.78
CA LEU A 20 -3.39 -6.06 -16.28
C LEU A 20 -3.72 -5.04 -15.17
N ALA A 21 -4.61 -5.39 -14.24
CA ALA A 21 -5.00 -4.48 -13.16
C ALA A 21 -3.83 -4.15 -12.22
N SER A 22 -3.08 -5.17 -11.76
CA SER A 22 -1.90 -4.95 -10.92
C SER A 22 -0.80 -4.23 -11.68
N ASP A 23 -0.58 -4.53 -12.97
CA ASP A 23 0.40 -3.84 -13.80
C ASP A 23 0.11 -2.34 -13.91
N CYS A 24 -1.17 -1.96 -14.04
CA CYS A 24 -1.59 -0.57 -14.03
C CYS A 24 -1.30 0.11 -12.69
N ILE A 25 -1.62 -0.55 -11.57
CA ILE A 25 -1.33 -0.02 -10.23
C ILE A 25 0.18 0.13 -10.01
N HIS A 26 0.97 -0.86 -10.38
CA HIS A 26 2.42 -0.83 -10.30
C HIS A 26 3.01 0.32 -11.13
N ALA A 27 2.49 0.55 -12.34
CA ALA A 27 2.88 1.70 -13.16
C ALA A 27 2.55 3.04 -12.48
N ILE A 28 1.39 3.16 -11.84
CA ILE A 28 1.01 4.35 -11.07
C ILE A 28 1.97 4.55 -9.89
N ILE A 29 2.21 3.51 -9.08
CA ILE A 29 3.14 3.56 -7.94
C ILE A 29 4.52 4.05 -8.42
N LYS A 30 5.10 3.41 -9.44
CA LYS A 30 6.40 3.80 -9.99
C LYS A 30 6.42 5.24 -10.46
N ASN A 31 5.38 5.70 -11.14
CA ASN A 31 5.30 7.08 -11.63
C ASN A 31 5.20 8.09 -10.49
N VAL A 32 4.44 7.80 -9.43
CA VAL A 32 4.34 8.65 -8.24
C VAL A 32 5.69 8.71 -7.52
N LEU A 33 6.35 7.56 -7.31
CA LEU A 33 7.67 7.52 -6.69
C LEU A 33 8.70 8.34 -7.48
N ASN A 34 8.71 8.22 -8.80
CA ASN A 34 9.58 9.01 -9.68
C ASN A 34 9.25 10.52 -9.62
N TYR A 35 7.98 10.88 -9.43
CA TYR A 35 7.55 12.28 -9.35
C TYR A 35 8.02 12.94 -8.04
N LEU A 36 7.98 12.21 -6.92
CA LEU A 36 8.38 12.77 -5.62
C LEU A 36 9.85 13.21 -5.60
N LYS A 37 10.75 12.52 -6.33
CA LYS A 37 12.19 12.87 -6.43
C LYS A 37 12.89 13.09 -5.07
N VAL A 38 12.47 12.37 -4.04
CA VAL A 38 13.10 12.43 -2.71
C VAL A 38 13.78 11.09 -2.41
N ASP A 39 14.91 11.17 -1.72
CA ASP A 39 15.65 10.02 -1.20
C ASP A 39 14.98 9.54 0.10
N PHE A 40 14.15 8.50 -0.02
CA PHE A 40 13.40 7.92 1.09
C PHE A 40 14.03 6.59 1.51
N ASP A 41 14.17 6.38 2.82
CA ASP A 41 14.76 5.15 3.35
C ASP A 41 13.69 4.05 3.48
N SER A 42 12.44 4.44 3.71
CA SER A 42 11.36 3.54 4.11
C SER A 42 10.04 3.82 3.40
N ILE A 43 9.18 2.81 3.32
CA ILE A 43 7.83 2.93 2.78
C ILE A 43 6.84 2.07 3.56
N VAL A 44 5.63 2.59 3.77
CA VAL A 44 4.53 1.95 4.48
C VAL A 44 3.27 1.98 3.62
N GLU A 45 2.70 0.80 3.34
CA GLU A 45 1.40 0.67 2.68
C GLU A 45 0.28 0.34 3.69
N PHE A 46 -0.72 1.21 3.77
CA PHE A 46 -1.96 0.99 4.55
C PHE A 46 -2.98 0.17 3.77
N GLY A 47 -3.49 -0.89 4.39
CA GLY A 47 -4.39 -1.86 3.76
C GLY A 47 -3.68 -2.64 2.64
N CYS A 48 -2.51 -3.19 2.94
CA CYS A 48 -1.64 -3.84 1.96
C CYS A 48 -2.14 -5.21 1.46
N GLY A 49 -3.18 -5.78 2.10
CA GLY A 49 -3.68 -7.10 1.78
C GLY A 49 -2.57 -8.16 1.79
N ASN A 50 -2.45 -8.93 0.71
CA ASN A 50 -1.43 -9.97 0.58
C ASN A 50 -0.01 -9.44 0.29
N GLY A 51 0.20 -8.13 0.18
CA GLY A 51 1.51 -7.51 -0.06
C GLY A 51 2.04 -7.59 -1.49
N HIS A 52 1.20 -7.83 -2.51
CA HIS A 52 1.66 -7.85 -3.90
C HIS A 52 2.33 -6.53 -4.35
N ASN A 53 1.81 -5.37 -3.90
CA ASN A 53 2.45 -4.08 -4.16
C ASN A 53 3.81 -3.96 -3.46
N LEU A 54 3.96 -4.53 -2.26
CA LEU A 54 5.23 -4.54 -1.51
C LEU A 54 6.30 -5.35 -2.22
N GLU A 55 5.94 -6.49 -2.83
CA GLU A 55 6.83 -7.27 -3.68
C GLU A 55 7.31 -6.46 -4.88
N TYR A 56 6.39 -5.78 -5.57
CA TYR A 56 6.77 -4.88 -6.66
C TYR A 56 7.70 -3.75 -6.18
N ILE A 57 7.40 -3.12 -5.04
CA ILE A 57 8.21 -2.04 -4.46
C ILE A 57 9.62 -2.56 -4.10
N LYS A 58 9.73 -3.78 -3.60
CA LYS A 58 11.01 -4.44 -3.32
C LYS A 58 11.86 -4.58 -4.58
N ASP A 59 11.24 -4.97 -5.70
CA ASP A 59 11.92 -5.14 -6.99
C ASP A 59 12.44 -3.83 -7.58
N LEU A 60 11.88 -2.68 -7.17
CA LEU A 60 12.41 -1.36 -7.54
C LEU A 60 13.75 -1.06 -6.86
N ASN A 61 14.07 -1.75 -5.75
CA ASN A 61 15.30 -1.58 -4.97
C ASN A 61 15.56 -0.12 -4.57
N LEU A 62 14.49 0.61 -4.22
CA LEU A 62 14.53 2.03 -3.83
C LEU A 62 14.52 2.24 -2.32
N PHE A 63 14.07 1.26 -1.54
CA PHE A 63 13.85 1.39 -0.11
C PHE A 63 14.64 0.33 0.65
N SER A 64 15.21 0.73 1.78
CA SER A 64 15.87 -0.21 2.71
C SER A 64 14.85 -0.92 3.58
N ASN A 65 13.74 -0.25 3.91
CA ASN A 65 12.68 -0.81 4.76
C ASN A 65 11.31 -0.72 4.08
N ILE A 66 10.63 -1.86 3.96
CA ILE A 66 9.32 -1.96 3.33
C ILE A 66 8.36 -2.56 4.36
N TYR A 67 7.29 -1.82 4.65
CA TYR A 67 6.27 -2.22 5.61
C TYR A 67 4.89 -2.29 4.96
N GLY A 68 4.12 -3.30 5.36
CA GLY A 68 2.69 -3.41 5.06
C GLY A 68 1.88 -3.49 6.34
N CYS A 69 0.73 -2.83 6.37
CA CYS A 69 -0.23 -3.04 7.44
C CYS A 69 -1.64 -3.24 6.90
N ASP A 70 -2.42 -4.03 7.63
CA ASP A 70 -3.79 -4.35 7.29
C ASP A 70 -4.59 -4.58 8.59
N PHE A 71 -5.91 -4.46 8.53
CA PHE A 71 -6.76 -4.79 9.67
C PHE A 71 -6.88 -6.31 9.86
N SER A 72 -6.66 -7.08 8.78
CA SER A 72 -6.74 -8.53 8.77
C SER A 72 -5.43 -9.19 9.25
N GLU A 73 -5.53 -10.02 10.29
CA GLU A 73 -4.38 -10.77 10.82
C GLU A 73 -3.77 -11.73 9.79
N SER A 74 -4.59 -12.32 8.92
CA SER A 74 -4.09 -13.22 7.88
C SER A 74 -3.27 -12.47 6.83
N ALA A 75 -3.70 -11.26 6.44
CA ALA A 75 -2.95 -10.39 5.55
C ALA A 75 -1.58 -10.03 6.14
N VAL A 76 -1.57 -9.61 7.41
CA VAL A 76 -0.33 -9.29 8.14
C VAL A 76 0.60 -10.52 8.23
N SER A 77 0.08 -11.72 8.51
CA SER A 77 0.88 -12.95 8.53
C SER A 77 1.50 -13.25 7.16
N ILE A 78 0.72 -13.14 6.08
CA ILE A 78 1.22 -13.36 4.71
C ILE A 78 2.35 -12.38 4.38
N VAL A 79 2.19 -11.10 4.73
CA VAL A 79 3.21 -10.06 4.49
C VAL A 79 4.48 -10.34 5.30
N LYS A 80 4.34 -10.81 6.54
CA LYS A 80 5.46 -11.25 7.37
C LYS A 80 6.22 -12.41 6.75
N ASP A 81 5.51 -13.42 6.26
CA ASP A 81 6.10 -14.63 5.65
C ASP A 81 6.87 -14.30 4.36
N LYS A 82 6.49 -13.21 3.67
CA LYS A 82 7.23 -12.65 2.52
C LYS A 82 8.50 -11.87 2.91
N GLY A 83 8.76 -11.70 4.21
CA GLY A 83 9.96 -11.03 4.74
C GLY A 83 9.85 -9.51 4.83
N PHE A 84 8.63 -8.95 4.80
CA PHE A 84 8.40 -7.53 5.02
C PHE A 84 8.16 -7.21 6.49
N GLY A 85 8.37 -5.95 6.88
CA GLY A 85 7.84 -5.48 8.14
C GLY A 85 6.32 -5.44 8.09
N SER A 86 5.65 -5.94 9.13
CA SER A 86 4.19 -6.11 9.11
C SER A 86 3.56 -5.82 10.45
N PHE A 87 2.40 -5.14 10.48
CA PHE A 87 1.65 -4.91 11.71
C PHE A 87 0.15 -4.75 11.46
N ILE A 88 -0.65 -5.03 12.49
CA ILE A 88 -2.11 -4.78 12.46
C ILE A 88 -2.37 -3.28 12.50
N PHE A 89 -3.22 -2.82 11.60
CA PHE A 89 -3.67 -1.44 11.54
C PHE A 89 -5.10 -1.35 11.00
N ASP A 90 -6.03 -0.89 11.83
CA ASP A 90 -7.39 -0.58 11.40
C ASP A 90 -7.50 0.90 11.05
N MET A 91 -7.68 1.21 9.75
CA MET A 91 -7.90 2.57 9.28
C MET A 91 -9.20 3.20 9.83
N LYS A 92 -10.18 2.42 10.28
CA LYS A 92 -11.39 2.95 10.94
C LYS A 92 -11.15 3.33 12.40
N SER A 93 -10.13 2.75 13.01
CA SER A 93 -9.74 2.97 14.42
C SER A 93 -8.21 3.12 14.56
N PRO A 94 -7.60 4.10 13.87
CA PRO A 94 -6.15 4.14 13.69
C PRO A 94 -5.41 4.46 14.99
N SER A 95 -4.25 3.82 15.18
CA SER A 95 -3.35 4.04 16.32
C SER A 95 -1.93 4.33 15.88
N SER A 96 -1.31 5.36 16.47
CA SER A 96 0.09 5.73 16.20
C SER A 96 1.10 4.87 16.94
N GLN A 97 0.66 3.95 17.81
CA GLN A 97 1.55 3.18 18.67
C GLN A 97 2.57 2.39 17.85
N LYS A 98 2.13 1.60 16.85
CA LYS A 98 3.06 0.80 16.05
C LYS A 98 4.01 1.64 15.20
N LEU A 99 3.54 2.74 14.62
CA LEU A 99 4.43 3.65 13.90
C LEU A 99 5.51 4.26 14.80
N LYS A 100 5.18 4.55 16.07
CA LYS A 100 6.15 5.03 17.07
C LYS A 100 7.16 3.93 17.45
N GLU A 101 6.70 2.70 17.63
CA GLU A 101 7.56 1.56 17.96
C GLU A 101 8.54 1.22 16.84
N LEU A 102 8.15 1.41 15.57
CA LEU A 102 9.04 1.23 14.42
C LEU A 102 10.13 2.31 14.32
N ASN A 103 10.01 3.41 15.07
CA ASN A 103 10.98 4.52 15.09
C ASN A 103 11.36 5.04 13.68
N LEU A 104 10.36 5.15 12.79
CA LEU A 104 10.56 5.58 11.41
C LEU A 104 10.90 7.08 11.34
N ASN A 105 11.87 7.44 10.50
CA ASN A 105 12.10 8.83 10.13
C ASN A 105 11.01 9.28 9.13
N LYS A 106 10.03 10.06 9.61
CA LYS A 106 8.87 10.47 8.81
C LYS A 106 9.23 11.31 7.59
N GLU A 107 10.27 12.15 7.68
CA GLU A 107 10.77 12.95 6.55
C GLU A 107 11.41 12.07 5.45
N LYS A 108 11.76 10.83 5.80
CA LYS A 108 12.36 9.84 4.92
C LYS A 108 11.49 8.59 4.75
N THR A 109 10.21 8.68 5.08
CA THR A 109 9.26 7.57 4.94
C THR A 109 8.11 7.99 4.05
N ILE A 110 7.82 7.18 3.03
CA ILE A 110 6.60 7.32 2.25
C ILE A 110 5.49 6.53 2.95
N PHE A 111 4.34 7.18 3.11
CA PHE A 111 3.13 6.53 3.58
C PHE A 111 2.07 6.61 2.48
N PHE A 112 1.47 5.48 2.12
CA PHE A 112 0.47 5.46 1.05
C PHE A 112 -0.56 4.34 1.26
N THR A 113 -1.63 4.40 0.47
CA THR A 113 -2.66 3.37 0.35
C THR A 113 -2.96 3.18 -1.14
N SER A 114 -3.21 1.93 -1.56
CA SER A 114 -3.63 1.59 -2.92
C SER A 114 -4.87 0.71 -2.85
N GLY A 115 -6.00 1.23 -3.33
CA GLY A 115 -7.26 0.48 -3.43
C GLY A 115 -7.96 0.12 -2.11
N SER A 116 -7.40 0.45 -0.95
CA SER A 116 -7.99 0.08 0.36
C SER A 116 -8.94 1.14 0.95
N MET A 117 -8.87 2.39 0.48
CA MET A 117 -9.76 3.47 0.94
C MET A 117 -11.25 3.19 0.72
N GLU A 118 -11.61 2.43 -0.32
CA GLU A 118 -13.00 2.04 -0.61
C GLU A 118 -13.63 1.25 0.55
N GLN A 119 -12.82 0.46 1.26
CA GLN A 119 -13.26 -0.40 2.37
C GLN A 119 -13.71 0.40 3.61
N LEU A 120 -13.36 1.68 3.67
CA LEU A 120 -13.73 2.56 4.77
C LEU A 120 -15.21 2.99 4.69
N GLY A 121 -15.82 2.97 3.51
CA GLY A 121 -17.19 3.43 3.31
C GLY A 121 -17.37 4.84 3.87
N HIS A 122 -18.31 5.01 4.81
CA HIS A 122 -18.53 6.31 5.49
C HIS A 122 -17.58 6.58 6.67
N SER A 123 -16.77 5.61 7.08
CA SER A 123 -15.88 5.67 8.25
C SER A 123 -14.45 6.06 7.90
N TRP A 124 -14.25 6.92 6.88
CA TRP A 124 -12.93 7.35 6.44
C TRP A 124 -12.33 8.47 7.31
N SER A 125 -13.15 9.27 7.99
CA SER A 125 -12.69 10.47 8.70
C SER A 125 -11.66 10.20 9.81
N PRO A 126 -11.72 9.11 10.60
CA PRO A 126 -10.69 8.82 11.59
C PRO A 126 -9.30 8.63 10.98
N PHE A 127 -9.21 8.02 9.79
CA PHE A 127 -7.95 7.80 9.10
C PHE A 127 -7.28 9.11 8.71
N PHE A 128 -8.03 10.05 8.14
CA PHE A 128 -7.48 11.36 7.77
C PHE A 128 -7.06 12.19 8.98
N ALA A 129 -7.85 12.17 10.07
CA ALA A 129 -7.46 12.83 11.32
C ALA A 129 -6.17 12.23 11.90
N PHE A 130 -5.97 10.92 11.72
CA PHE A 130 -4.73 10.25 12.08
C PHE A 130 -3.53 10.70 11.24
N LEU A 131 -3.68 10.79 9.91
CA LEU A 131 -2.62 11.27 9.02
C LEU A 131 -2.16 12.68 9.42
N GLU A 132 -3.11 13.60 9.60
CA GLU A 132 -2.85 14.99 10.01
C GLU A 132 -2.15 15.07 11.37
N SER A 133 -2.70 14.43 12.40
CA SER A 133 -2.15 14.47 13.76
C SER A 133 -0.80 13.74 13.88
N SER A 134 -0.57 12.72 13.07
CA SER A 134 0.66 11.94 13.07
C SER A 134 1.73 12.54 12.19
N LYS A 135 1.44 13.57 11.37
CA LYS A 135 2.35 14.06 10.31
C LYS A 135 2.80 12.91 9.41
N VAL A 136 1.82 12.15 8.95
CA VAL A 136 1.95 10.97 8.08
C VAL A 136 1.18 11.24 6.80
#